data_AF-A0A2R6AHP8-F1
#
_entry.id   AF-A0A2R6AHP8-F1
#
_cell.length_a   1.000
_cell.length_b   1.000
_cell.length_c   1.000
_cell.angle_alpha   90.00
_cell.angle_beta   90.00
_cell.angle_gamma   90.00
#
_symmetry.space_group_name_H-M   'P 1'
#
loop_
_entity.id
_entity.type
_entity.pdbx_description
1 polymer ?
#
loop_
_entity_poly.entity_id
_entity_poly.type
_entity_poly.pdbx_seq_one_letter_code
_entity_poly.pdbx_strand_id
1 'polypeptide(L)'
;MSVVPVFSWSFEQERYLLLDRREKLSPEEEAEALVSSSKQLQISSQLLGLTLPQLRTAYIERARLIEDALRNGITDYAPFSQRIIEYYLAGRRNGSGHRPEQAVESPAAPMLSGEQEEELGEAEEAAAAEVNQK
;
A
#
# COMPACT_ATOMS: atom_id res chain seq x y z
N MET A 1 7.53 17.33 -19.03
CA MET A 1 6.55 16.26 -18.72
C MET A 1 5.24 16.93 -18.32
N SER A 2 4.13 16.64 -18.99
CA SER A 2 2.81 17.14 -18.60
C SER A 2 2.19 16.23 -17.52
N VAL A 3 1.52 16.84 -16.55
CA VAL A 3 0.71 16.11 -15.56
C VAL A 3 -0.63 15.81 -16.22
N VAL A 4 -0.98 14.54 -16.38
CA VAL A 4 -2.31 14.14 -16.86
C VAL A 4 -3.21 13.95 -15.63
N PRO A 5 -4.30 14.73 -15.50
CA PRO A 5 -5.23 14.55 -14.41
C PRO A 5 -5.94 13.20 -14.55
N VAL A 6 -6.02 12.47 -13.45
CA VAL A 6 -6.69 11.17 -13.42
C VAL A 6 -8.22 11.36 -13.43
N PHE A 7 -8.71 12.40 -12.76
CA PHE A 7 -10.12 12.78 -12.75
C PHE A 7 -10.29 14.21 -13.24
N SER A 8 -11.35 14.45 -14.01
CA SER A 8 -11.80 15.78 -14.42
C SER A 8 -13.28 15.96 -14.07
N TRP A 9 -13.71 17.18 -13.74
CA TRP A 9 -15.14 17.48 -13.53
C TRP A 9 -15.78 17.86 -14.87
N SER A 10 -16.87 17.19 -15.24
CA SER A 10 -17.70 17.56 -16.38
C SER A 10 -18.89 18.39 -15.92
N PHE A 11 -18.93 19.67 -16.33
CA PHE A 11 -20.08 20.55 -16.08
C PHE A 11 -21.32 20.13 -16.87
N GLU A 12 -21.15 19.60 -18.09
CA GLU A 12 -22.26 19.17 -18.95
C GLU A 12 -22.99 17.94 -18.37
N GLN A 13 -22.24 17.04 -17.72
CA GLN A 13 -22.78 15.80 -17.16
C GLN A 13 -22.92 15.82 -15.63
N GLU A 14 -22.57 16.95 -14.98
CA GLU A 14 -22.56 17.14 -13.52
C GLU A 14 -21.90 15.99 -12.75
N ARG A 15 -20.78 15.47 -13.28
CA ARG A 15 -20.06 14.34 -12.69
C ARG A 15 -18.56 14.38 -12.95
N TYR A 16 -17.82 13.64 -12.15
CA TYR A 16 -16.41 13.36 -12.41
C TYR A 16 -16.26 12.34 -13.55
N LEU A 17 -15.31 12.58 -14.44
CA LEU A 17 -14.88 11.68 -15.51
C LEU A 17 -13.49 11.14 -15.18
N LEU A 18 -13.33 9.82 -15.31
CA LEU A 18 -12.03 9.17 -15.20
C LEU A 18 -11.31 9.28 -16.55
N LEU A 19 -10.14 9.94 -16.58
CA LEU A 19 -9.32 10.12 -17.79
C LEU A 19 -10.11 10.69 -18.98
N ASP A 20 -11.01 11.65 -18.72
CA ASP A 20 -11.92 12.27 -19.70
C ASP A 20 -12.86 11.31 -20.45
N ARG A 21 -13.05 10.08 -19.94
CA ARG A 21 -14.01 9.14 -20.52
C ARG A 21 -15.43 9.62 -20.28
N ARG A 22 -16.17 9.83 -21.37
CA ARG A 22 -17.56 10.30 -21.35
C ARG A 22 -18.58 9.20 -21.08
N GLU A 23 -18.17 7.95 -21.14
CA GLU A 23 -19.01 6.78 -20.87
C GLU A 23 -19.04 6.48 -19.38
N LYS A 24 -20.19 6.02 -18.88
CA LYS A 24 -20.26 5.50 -17.51
C LYS A 24 -19.63 4.11 -17.52
N LEU A 25 -18.54 3.94 -16.80
CA LEU A 25 -17.82 2.69 -16.70
C LEU A 25 -18.45 1.81 -15.59
N SER A 26 -18.28 0.50 -15.71
CA SER A 26 -18.49 -0.41 -14.59
C SER A 26 -17.41 -0.22 -13.51
N PRO A 27 -17.66 -0.56 -12.24
CA PRO A 27 -16.66 -0.44 -11.18
C PRO A 27 -15.34 -1.17 -11.48
N GLU A 28 -15.43 -2.31 -12.17
CA GLU A 28 -14.30 -3.11 -12.62
C GLU A 28 -13.47 -2.38 -13.69
N GLU A 29 -14.13 -1.76 -14.67
CA GLU A 29 -13.48 -0.97 -15.72
C GLU A 29 -12.87 0.33 -15.18
N GLU A 30 -13.53 0.96 -14.20
CA GLU A 30 -12.98 2.11 -13.49
C GLU A 30 -11.72 1.73 -12.72
N ALA A 31 -11.76 0.62 -11.98
CA ALA A 31 -10.61 0.11 -11.24
C ALA A 31 -9.43 -0.21 -12.18
N GLU A 32 -9.71 -0.87 -13.30
CA GLU A 32 -8.73 -1.18 -14.34
C GLU A 32 -8.08 0.09 -14.90
N ALA A 33 -8.91 1.05 -15.34
CA ALA A 33 -8.45 2.29 -15.93
C ALA A 33 -7.67 3.16 -14.92
N LEU A 34 -8.11 3.20 -13.66
CA LEU A 34 -7.45 3.96 -12.60
C LEU A 34 -6.08 3.37 -12.25
N VAL A 35 -6.01 2.05 -12.05
CA VAL A 35 -4.76 1.36 -11.67
C VAL A 35 -3.74 1.39 -12.80
N SER A 36 -4.18 1.25 -14.06
CA SER A 36 -3.27 1.30 -15.22
C SER A 36 -2.73 2.70 -15.51
N SER A 37 -3.48 3.75 -15.19
CA SER A 37 -3.10 5.15 -15.46
C SER A 37 -2.35 5.83 -14.30
N SER A 38 -2.62 5.44 -13.05
CA SER A 38 -2.03 6.09 -11.88
C SER A 38 -0.67 5.48 -11.52
N LYS A 39 0.40 6.18 -11.90
CA LYS A 39 1.77 5.82 -11.49
C LYS A 39 1.94 5.75 -9.98
N GLN A 40 1.29 6.63 -9.24
CA GLN A 40 1.36 6.62 -7.77
C GLN A 40 0.78 5.34 -7.20
N LEU A 41 -0.38 4.88 -7.71
CA LEU A 41 -0.98 3.62 -7.26
C LEU A 41 -0.11 2.42 -7.59
N GLN A 42 0.52 2.39 -8.77
CA GLN A 42 1.46 1.33 -9.14
C GLN A 42 2.72 1.30 -8.26
N ILE A 43 3.27 2.47 -7.92
CA ILE A 43 4.42 2.57 -7.01
C ILE A 43 4.00 2.13 -5.60
N SER A 44 2.87 2.59 -5.11
CA SER A 44 2.35 2.19 -3.79
C SER A 44 2.07 0.69 -3.72
N SER A 45 1.57 0.06 -4.79
CA SER A 45 1.35 -1.38 -4.79
C SER A 45 2.67 -2.16 -4.71
N GLN A 46 3.73 -1.69 -5.40
CA GLN A 46 5.06 -2.28 -5.27
C GLN A 46 5.60 -2.18 -3.85
N LEU A 47 5.46 -1.02 -3.20
CA LEU A 47 5.90 -0.81 -1.81
C LEU A 47 5.14 -1.69 -0.82
N LEU A 48 3.86 -1.96 -1.08
CA LEU A 48 3.00 -2.80 -0.25
C LEU A 48 3.08 -4.28 -0.60
N GLY A 49 3.86 -4.67 -1.62
CA GLY A 49 3.92 -6.06 -2.10
C GLY A 49 2.60 -6.56 -2.69
N LEU A 50 1.76 -5.66 -3.20
CA LEU A 50 0.47 -5.98 -3.79
C LEU A 50 0.58 -6.10 -5.31
N THR A 51 -0.08 -7.12 -5.84
CA THR A 51 -0.25 -7.29 -7.29
C THR A 51 -1.32 -6.32 -7.82
N LEU A 52 -1.28 -6.01 -9.11
CA LEU A 52 -2.29 -5.14 -9.74
C LEU A 52 -3.74 -5.69 -9.57
N PRO A 53 -4.01 -7.00 -9.71
CA PRO A 53 -5.33 -7.56 -9.41
C PRO A 53 -5.79 -7.31 -7.97
N GLN A 54 -4.90 -7.51 -6.99
CA GLN A 54 -5.20 -7.25 -5.58
C GLN A 54 -5.53 -5.78 -5.33
N LEU A 55 -4.82 -4.87 -6.01
CA LEU A 55 -5.08 -3.44 -5.94
C LEU A 55 -6.46 -3.07 -6.53
N ARG A 56 -6.84 -3.68 -7.66
CA ARG A 56 -8.18 -3.51 -8.26
C ARG A 56 -9.28 -4.02 -7.35
N THR A 57 -9.12 -5.21 -6.78
CA THR A 57 -10.07 -5.77 -5.81
C THR A 57 -10.23 -4.85 -4.61
N ALA A 58 -9.12 -4.39 -4.02
CA ALA A 58 -9.15 -3.48 -2.88
C ALA A 58 -9.84 -2.14 -3.22
N TYR A 59 -9.67 -1.62 -4.45
CA TYR A 59 -10.39 -0.43 -4.90
C TYR A 59 -11.90 -0.68 -4.95
N ILE A 60 -12.33 -1.76 -5.61
CA ILE A 60 -13.77 -2.09 -5.78
C ILE A 60 -14.43 -2.31 -4.41
N GLU A 61 -13.79 -3.06 -3.52
CA GLU A 61 -14.32 -3.29 -2.16
C GLU A 61 -14.50 -2.00 -1.37
N ARG A 62 -13.52 -1.10 -1.41
CA ARG A 62 -13.58 0.17 -0.69
C ARG A 62 -14.60 1.12 -1.32
N ALA A 63 -14.74 1.13 -2.64
CA ALA A 63 -15.80 1.89 -3.31
C ALA A 63 -17.19 1.40 -2.86
N ARG A 64 -17.41 0.08 -2.82
CA ARG A 64 -18.66 -0.51 -2.32
C ARG A 64 -18.93 -0.17 -0.86
N LEU A 65 -17.91 -0.22 0.01
CA LEU A 65 -18.04 0.18 1.41
C LEU A 65 -18.57 1.61 1.55
N ILE A 66 -18.04 2.54 0.75
CA ILE A 66 -18.46 3.95 0.75
C ILE A 66 -19.88 4.08 0.19
N GLU A 67 -20.16 3.46 -0.94
CA GLU A 67 -21.50 3.47 -1.55
C GLU A 67 -22.56 2.89 -0.60
N ASP A 68 -22.27 1.78 0.05
CA ASP A 68 -23.18 1.15 1.00
C ASP A 68 -23.43 2.03 2.22
N ALA A 69 -22.41 2.74 2.72
CA ALA A 69 -22.60 3.72 3.79
C ALA A 69 -23.58 4.82 3.35
N LEU A 70 -23.41 5.36 2.15
CA LEU A 70 -24.29 6.40 1.59
C LEU A 70 -25.72 5.89 1.35
N ARG A 71 -25.89 4.69 0.78
CA ARG A 71 -27.21 4.06 0.57
C ARG A 71 -27.96 3.83 1.87
N ASN A 72 -27.23 3.56 2.96
CA ASN A 72 -27.79 3.41 4.30
C ASN A 72 -28.04 4.76 5.00
N GLY A 73 -27.87 5.89 4.31
CA GLY A 73 -28.09 7.23 4.87
C GLY A 73 -27.02 7.69 5.86
N ILE A 74 -25.88 7.00 5.93
CA ILE A 74 -24.79 7.36 6.84
C ILE A 74 -23.99 8.48 6.22
N THR A 75 -24.30 9.70 6.64
CA THR A 75 -23.67 10.94 6.16
C THR A 75 -22.88 11.65 7.25
N ASP A 76 -23.20 11.37 8.53
CA ASP A 76 -22.45 11.91 9.66
C ASP A 76 -21.04 11.33 9.75
N TYR A 77 -20.08 12.19 10.08
CA TYR A 77 -18.67 11.83 10.14
C TYR A 77 -18.37 10.68 11.11
N ALA A 78 -18.91 10.74 12.33
CA ALA A 78 -18.63 9.74 13.37
C ALA A 78 -19.04 8.31 12.96
N PRO A 79 -20.30 8.02 12.58
CA PRO A 79 -20.68 6.68 12.15
C PRO A 79 -20.01 6.24 10.84
N PHE A 80 -19.72 7.18 9.92
CA PHE A 80 -18.97 6.87 8.71
C PHE A 80 -17.54 6.42 9.03
N SER A 81 -16.82 7.19 9.84
CA SER A 81 -15.44 6.87 10.25
C SER A 81 -15.34 5.55 11.01
N GLN A 82 -16.33 5.24 11.86
CA GLN A 82 -16.39 3.99 12.60
C GLN A 82 -16.45 2.78 11.65
N ARG A 83 -17.26 2.85 10.58
CA ARG A 83 -17.33 1.78 9.56
C ARG A 83 -16.02 1.59 8.81
N ILE A 84 -15.32 2.68 8.48
CA ILE A 84 -14.00 2.61 7.84
C ILE A 84 -13.00 1.89 8.77
N ILE A 85 -12.99 2.25 10.05
CA ILE A 85 -12.15 1.60 11.06
C ILE A 85 -12.47 0.11 11.17
N GLU A 86 -13.76 -0.24 11.26
CA GLU A 86 -14.21 -1.63 11.33
C GLU A 86 -13.78 -2.45 10.12
N TYR A 87 -13.86 -1.90 8.90
CA TYR A 87 -13.37 -2.54 7.68
C TYR A 87 -11.88 -2.90 7.79
N TYR A 88 -11.03 -1.97 8.22
CA TYR A 88 -9.60 -2.22 8.38
C TYR A 88 -9.26 -3.17 9.53
N LEU A 89 -10.04 -3.16 10.62
CA LEU A 89 -9.87 -4.07 11.74
C LEU A 89 -10.36 -5.50 11.44
N ALA A 90 -11.43 -5.65 10.66
CA ALA A 90 -11.96 -6.94 10.24
C ALA A 90 -10.93 -7.72 9.41
N GLY A 91 -10.20 -7.04 8.52
CA GLY A 91 -9.09 -7.64 7.76
C GLY A 91 -7.96 -8.18 8.66
N ARG A 92 -7.76 -7.62 9.86
CA ARG A 92 -6.80 -8.15 10.85
C ARG A 92 -7.34 -9.32 11.67
N ARG A 93 -8.64 -9.35 11.94
CA ARG A 93 -9.29 -10.38 12.77
C ARG A 93 -9.61 -11.67 12.00
N ASN A 94 -9.89 -11.58 10.70
CA ASN A 94 -10.32 -12.72 9.88
C ASN A 94 -9.19 -13.37 9.06
N GLY A 95 -7.92 -13.01 9.29
CA GLY A 95 -6.77 -13.62 8.60
C GLY A 95 -6.68 -13.33 7.09
N SER A 96 -7.63 -12.57 6.52
CA SER A 96 -7.65 -12.16 5.11
C SER A 96 -7.03 -10.79 4.87
N GLY A 97 -6.12 -10.36 5.75
CA GLY A 97 -5.12 -9.40 5.30
C GLY A 97 -4.44 -10.03 4.10
N HIS A 98 -4.25 -9.30 3.01
CA HIS A 98 -3.29 -9.70 1.99
C HIS A 98 -1.92 -9.84 2.68
N ARG A 99 -1.67 -11.02 3.25
CA ARG A 99 -0.36 -11.54 3.49
C ARG A 99 0.10 -11.94 2.09
N PRO A 100 1.15 -11.33 1.53
CA PRO A 100 1.80 -11.94 0.40
C PRO A 100 2.30 -13.29 0.89
N GLU A 101 1.57 -14.36 0.59
CA GLU A 101 2.14 -15.71 0.57
C GLU A 101 3.10 -15.77 -0.62
N GLN A 102 4.27 -15.19 -0.42
CA GLN A 102 5.49 -15.72 -0.98
C GLN A 102 6.50 -15.71 0.16
N ALA A 103 6.65 -16.89 0.77
CA ALA A 103 7.92 -17.28 1.34
C ALA A 103 8.95 -17.17 0.21
N VAL A 104 9.59 -16.00 0.10
CA VAL A 104 10.95 -15.97 -0.40
C VAL A 104 11.73 -16.57 0.75
N GLU A 105 12.06 -17.85 0.63
CA GLU A 105 13.16 -18.42 1.40
C GLU A 105 14.30 -17.43 1.29
N SER A 106 14.64 -16.75 2.39
CA SER A 106 15.94 -16.10 2.49
C SER A 106 16.95 -17.16 2.06
N PRO A 107 17.80 -16.91 1.04
CA PRO A 107 18.89 -17.82 0.78
C PRO A 107 19.64 -17.96 2.11
N ALA A 108 19.76 -19.21 2.59
CA ALA A 108 20.36 -19.52 3.86
C ALA A 108 21.65 -18.70 4.00
N ALA A 109 21.68 -17.80 4.98
CA ALA A 109 22.93 -17.19 5.38
C ALA A 109 23.88 -18.36 5.70
N PRO A 110 25.07 -18.44 5.10
CA PRO A 110 26.02 -19.47 5.47
C PRO A 110 26.27 -19.33 6.96
N MET A 111 25.85 -20.35 7.71
CA MET A 111 26.14 -20.48 9.14
C MET A 111 27.66 -20.43 9.29
N LEU A 112 28.18 -19.33 9.85
CA LEU A 112 29.52 -19.34 10.41
C LEU A 112 29.46 -20.33 11.58
N SER A 113 30.15 -21.45 11.42
CA SER A 113 30.39 -22.43 12.48
C SER A 113 31.02 -21.73 13.67
N GLY A 114 30.40 -21.90 14.84
CA GLY A 114 30.84 -21.33 16.10
C GLY A 114 32.17 -21.92 16.54
N GLU A 115 33.24 -21.17 16.29
CA GLU A 115 34.56 -21.26 16.92
C GLU A 115 35.35 -20.03 16.46
N GLN A 116 34.99 -18.82 16.93
CA GLN A 116 35.84 -17.60 16.86
C GLN A 116 35.26 -16.38 17.62
N GLU A 117 34.49 -16.59 18.70
CA GLU A 117 34.09 -15.52 19.62
C GLU A 117 34.98 -15.52 20.87
N GLU A 118 36.28 -15.30 20.71
CA GLU A 118 37.15 -14.97 21.86
C GLU A 118 38.49 -14.32 21.44
N GLU A 119 38.51 -13.37 20.48
CA GLU A 119 39.76 -12.62 20.22
C GLU A 119 39.58 -11.24 19.53
N LEU A 120 38.46 -10.56 19.74
CA LEU A 120 38.27 -9.19 19.18
C LEU A 120 37.79 -8.15 20.19
N GLY A 121 37.76 -8.50 21.49
CA GLY A 121 37.42 -7.57 22.57
C GLY A 121 38.61 -6.73 23.11
N GLU A 122 39.85 -7.05 22.75
CA GLU A 122 41.05 -6.37 23.31
C GLU A 122 41.83 -5.54 22.27
N ALA A 123 41.39 -5.47 21.01
CA ALA A 123 42.05 -4.69 19.97
C ALA A 123 41.46 -3.29 19.73
N GLU A 124 40.30 -2.96 20.34
CA GLU A 124 39.65 -1.65 20.14
C GLU A 124 40.01 -0.60 21.21
N GLU A 125 40.67 -0.98 22.31
CA GLU A 125 41.09 -0.04 23.37
C GLU A 125 42.52 0.52 23.17
N ALA A 126 43.35 -0.12 22.32
CA ALA A 126 44.72 0.36 22.04
C ALA A 126 44.80 1.43 20.93
N ALA A 127 43.81 1.52 20.04
CA ALA A 127 43.83 2.49 18.94
C ALA A 127 43.28 3.89 19.33
N ALA A 128 42.59 4.00 20.47
CA ALA A 128 42.05 5.28 20.95
C ALA A 128 43.07 6.13 21.74
N ALA A 129 44.24 5.58 22.09
CA ALA A 129 45.25 6.27 22.90
C ALA A 129 46.36 6.99 22.11
N GLU A 130 46.47 6.80 20.78
CA GLU A 130 47.57 7.35 19.96
C GLU A 130 47.19 8.53 19.03
N VAL A 131 45.96 9.03 19.08
CA VAL A 131 45.53 10.18 18.25
C VAL A 131 45.56 11.53 19.01
N ASN A 132 46.04 11.55 20.26
CA ASN A 132 46.05 12.76 21.10
C ASN A 132 47.46 13.26 21.48
N GLN A 133 48.43 13.13 20.57
CA GLN A 133 49.71 13.85 20.62
C GLN A 133 50.17 14.29 19.21
N LYS A 134 49.51 15.28 18.62
CA LYS A 134 50.11 16.24 17.67
C LYS A 134 49.41 17.58 17.76
#